data_AF-A0AAW5NZB6-F1
#
_entry.id   AF-A0AAW5NZB6-F1
#
_cell.length_a   1.000
_cell.length_b   1.000
_cell.length_c   1.000
_cell.angle_alpha   90.00
_cell.angle_beta   90.00
_cell.angle_gamma   90.00
#
_symmetry.space_group_name_H-M   'P 1'
#
loop_
_entity.id
_entity.type
_entity.pdbx_description
1 polymer ?
#
loop_
_entity_poly.entity_id
_entity_poly.type
_entity_poly.pdbx_seq_one_letter_code
_entity_poly.pdbx_strand_id
1 'polypeptide(L)'
;MQWLGMAAYIQEENLLVDEHCEEITRMLAEDSFRSCILKGQANACYYPQPQLRTSGNIDIWVSPIASKGLFEDRKLVAKYVIDREDDYIRMQYHHIDYHIFPDVEVYFCLIVLFNYRKNERLQNKFGSGMDGNKNRNKFDQ
;
A
#
# COMPACT_ATOMS: atom_id res chain seq x y z
N MET A 1 -3.63 36.96 2.37
CA MET A 1 -2.38 36.20 2.12
C MET A 1 -2.40 34.77 2.67
N GLN A 2 -3.40 34.34 3.46
CA GLN A 2 -3.48 32.98 4.02
C GLN A 2 -3.43 31.85 2.98
N TRP A 3 -4.07 32.04 1.82
CA TRP A 3 -4.11 31.04 0.74
C TRP A 3 -2.76 30.69 0.15
N LEU A 4 -1.85 31.66 0.04
CA LEU A 4 -0.50 31.43 -0.47
C LEU A 4 0.32 30.57 0.51
N GLY A 5 0.20 30.87 1.80
CA GLY A 5 0.84 30.07 2.85
C GLY A 5 0.29 28.64 2.92
N MET A 6 -1.03 28.48 2.78
CA MET A 6 -1.66 27.17 2.74
C MET A 6 -1.21 26.33 1.53
N ALA A 7 -1.10 26.95 0.35
CA ALA A 7 -0.61 26.27 -0.85
C ALA A 7 0.84 25.81 -0.69
N ALA A 8 1.70 26.65 -0.11
CA ALA A 8 3.10 26.28 0.17
C ALA A 8 3.18 25.13 1.19
N TYR A 9 2.40 25.19 2.27
CA TYR A 9 2.32 24.12 3.26
C TYR A 9 1.89 22.78 2.62
N ILE A 10 0.84 22.78 1.80
CA ILE A 10 0.37 21.56 1.12
C ILE A 10 1.46 20.98 0.20
N GLN A 11 2.24 21.83 -0.48
CA GLN A 11 3.33 21.36 -1.33
C GLN A 11 4.43 20.67 -0.51
N GLU A 12 4.82 21.27 0.62
CA GLU A 12 5.84 20.71 1.52
C GLU A 12 5.38 19.37 2.10
N GLU A 13 4.13 19.29 2.57
CA GLU A 13 3.56 18.05 3.10
C GLU A 13 3.52 16.94 2.04
N ASN A 14 3.14 17.25 0.79
CA ASN A 14 3.14 16.24 -0.27
C ASN A 14 4.54 15.71 -0.58
N LEU A 15 5.55 16.58 -0.58
CA LEU A 15 6.94 16.16 -0.80
C LEU A 15 7.38 15.18 0.29
N LEU A 16 7.09 15.49 1.55
CA LEU A 16 7.39 14.63 2.69
C LEU A 16 6.64 13.28 2.63
N VAL A 17 5.36 13.30 2.24
CA VAL A 17 4.59 12.07 2.06
C VAL A 17 5.13 11.22 0.90
N ASP A 18 5.58 11.84 -0.19
CA ASP A 18 6.19 11.14 -1.32
C ASP A 18 7.53 10.49 -0.93
N GLU A 19 8.35 11.17 -0.13
CA GLU A 19 9.58 10.62 0.45
C GLU A 19 9.28 9.41 1.35
N HIS A 20 8.30 9.50 2.24
CA HIS A 20 7.87 8.37 3.07
C HIS A 20 7.33 7.20 2.24
N CYS A 21 6.61 7.48 1.16
CA CYS A 21 6.13 6.47 0.22
C CYS A 21 7.29 5.73 -0.46
N GLU A 22 8.34 6.43 -0.84
CA GLU A 22 9.56 5.83 -1.38
C GLU A 22 10.28 4.97 -0.33
N GLU A 23 10.47 5.51 0.87
CA GLU A 23 11.18 4.85 1.96
C GLU A 23 10.49 3.54 2.37
N ILE A 24 9.19 3.58 2.66
CA ILE A 24 8.45 2.37 3.04
C ILE A 24 8.43 1.32 1.92
N THR A 25 8.33 1.76 0.67
CA THR A 25 8.36 0.86 -0.49
C THR A 25 9.71 0.14 -0.59
N ARG A 26 10.80 0.87 -0.35
CA ARG A 26 12.15 0.32 -0.34
C ARG A 26 12.36 -0.66 0.82
N MET A 27 11.96 -0.29 2.04
CA MET A 27 12.06 -1.15 3.22
C MET A 27 11.31 -2.48 3.02
N LEU A 28 10.08 -2.42 2.50
CA LEU A 28 9.30 -3.62 2.20
C LEU A 28 9.95 -4.49 1.14
N ALA A 29 10.55 -3.88 0.11
CA ALA A 29 11.28 -4.61 -0.93
C ALA A 29 12.51 -5.34 -0.39
N GLU A 30 13.28 -4.69 0.48
CA GLU A 30 14.43 -5.29 1.18
C GLU A 30 14.00 -6.49 2.04
N ASP A 31 12.83 -6.39 2.69
CA ASP A 31 12.23 -7.46 3.49
C ASP A 31 11.44 -8.50 2.67
N SER A 32 11.68 -8.59 1.36
CA SER A 32 11.08 -9.58 0.45
C SER A 32 9.56 -9.49 0.27
N PHE A 33 9.00 -8.28 0.41
CA PHE A 33 7.64 -7.95 0.04
C PHE A 33 7.59 -7.16 -1.26
N ARG A 34 6.53 -7.39 -2.05
CA ARG A 34 6.10 -6.49 -3.10
C ARG A 34 5.05 -5.55 -2.52
N SER A 35 5.10 -4.28 -2.91
CA SER A 35 4.16 -3.27 -2.46
C SER A 35 3.65 -2.40 -3.59
N CYS A 36 2.55 -1.69 -3.32
CA CYS A 36 1.94 -0.73 -4.23
C CYS A 36 1.28 0.39 -3.43
N ILE A 37 1.67 1.64 -3.68
CA ILE A 37 0.97 2.80 -3.11
C ILE A 37 -0.44 2.87 -3.71
N LEU A 38 -1.42 3.19 -2.86
CA LEU A 38 -2.83 3.27 -3.19
C LEU A 38 -3.39 4.68 -2.95
N LYS A 39 -4.66 4.84 -3.33
CA LYS A 39 -5.52 5.99 -3.05
C LYS A 39 -4.82 7.33 -3.32
N GLY A 40 -4.68 8.19 -2.31
CA GLY A 40 -4.32 9.58 -2.45
C GLY A 40 -3.06 9.80 -3.28
N GLN A 41 -1.93 9.25 -2.83
CA GLN A 41 -0.65 9.45 -3.50
C GLN A 41 -0.55 8.68 -4.82
N ALA A 42 -1.14 7.48 -4.91
CA ALA A 42 -1.21 6.78 -6.19
C ALA A 42 -1.99 7.58 -7.24
N ASN A 43 -3.09 8.22 -6.84
CA ASN A 43 -3.95 8.99 -7.72
C ASN A 43 -3.35 10.37 -8.07
N ALA A 44 -2.34 10.84 -7.32
CA ALA A 44 -1.73 12.15 -7.53
C ALA A 44 -1.18 12.31 -8.96
N CYS A 45 -0.68 11.23 -9.56
CA CYS A 45 -0.17 11.21 -10.94
C CYS A 45 -1.21 11.58 -12.02
N TYR A 46 -2.50 11.54 -11.70
CA TYR A 46 -3.57 11.92 -12.63
C TYR A 46 -3.93 13.41 -12.58
N TYR A 47 -3.34 14.19 -11.67
CA TYR A 47 -3.63 15.61 -11.51
C TYR A 47 -2.62 16.48 -12.27
N PRO A 48 -3.04 17.60 -12.87
CA PRO A 48 -2.11 18.54 -13.51
C PRO A 48 -1.08 19.16 -12.54
N GLN A 49 -1.45 19.30 -11.27
CA GLN A 49 -0.61 19.83 -10.19
C GLN A 49 -0.71 18.92 -8.95
N PRO A 50 -0.02 17.75 -8.96
CA PRO A 50 -0.11 16.76 -7.89
C PRO A 50 0.19 17.33 -6.49
N GLN A 51 1.17 18.24 -6.42
CA GLN A 51 1.69 18.87 -5.20
C GLN A 51 0.71 19.84 -4.52
N LEU A 52 -0.40 20.20 -5.18
CA LEU A 52 -1.42 21.10 -4.60
C LEU A 52 -2.60 20.34 -3.99
N ARG A 53 -2.56 19.00 -4.00
CA ARG A 53 -3.61 18.16 -3.40
C ARG A 53 -3.38 18.03 -1.91
N THR A 54 -4.41 18.11 -1.08
CA THR A 54 -4.26 17.69 0.31
C THR A 54 -4.11 16.16 0.37
N SER A 55 -2.94 15.67 0.79
CA SER A 55 -2.78 14.24 1.06
C SER A 55 -3.40 13.85 2.40
N GLY A 56 -3.83 12.60 2.50
CA GLY A 56 -4.21 11.96 3.75
C GLY A 56 -3.17 10.89 4.09
N ASN A 57 -3.62 9.85 4.81
CA ASN A 57 -2.83 8.68 5.19
C ASN A 57 -2.11 8.03 3.98
N ILE A 58 -0.97 7.38 4.27
CA ILE A 58 -0.27 6.57 3.28
C ILE A 58 -0.94 5.21 3.20
N ASP A 59 -1.69 4.98 2.12
CA ASP A 59 -2.29 3.68 1.84
C ASP A 59 -1.33 2.84 1.02
N ILE A 60 -0.88 1.71 1.55
CA ILE A 60 0.03 0.81 0.84
C ILE A 60 -0.47 -0.62 0.86
N TRP A 61 -0.60 -1.23 -0.32
CA TRP A 61 -0.88 -2.66 -0.41
C TRP A 61 0.41 -3.46 -0.43
N VAL A 62 0.43 -4.56 0.32
CA VAL A 62 1.63 -5.37 0.56
C VAL A 62 1.32 -6.86 0.36
N SER A 63 2.27 -7.58 -0.23
CA SER A 63 2.19 -9.03 -0.42
C SER A 63 3.59 -9.64 -0.48
N PRO A 64 3.81 -10.84 0.06
CA PRO A 64 5.13 -11.48 -0.01
C PRO A 64 5.48 -11.83 -1.46
N ILE A 65 6.76 -11.70 -1.82
CA ILE A 65 7.24 -12.06 -3.16
C ILE A 65 7.00 -13.56 -3.41
N ALA A 66 7.41 -14.40 -2.44
CA ALA A 66 7.17 -15.84 -2.45
C ALA A 66 5.77 -16.15 -1.87
N SER A 67 4.74 -16.00 -2.72
CA SER A 67 3.36 -16.29 -2.33
C SER A 67 3.19 -17.74 -1.90
N LYS A 68 2.49 -17.96 -0.79
CA LYS A 68 2.06 -19.28 -0.28
C LYS A 68 0.54 -19.44 -0.34
N GLY A 69 -0.13 -18.54 -1.07
CA GLY A 69 -1.57 -18.44 -1.15
C GLY A 69 -2.12 -17.32 -0.27
N LEU A 70 -3.27 -16.80 -0.69
CA LEU A 70 -3.83 -15.53 -0.20
C LEU A 70 -3.98 -15.46 1.33
N PHE A 71 -4.38 -16.56 1.97
CA PHE A 71 -4.58 -16.58 3.42
C PHE A 71 -3.27 -16.50 4.19
N GLU A 72 -2.26 -17.29 3.79
CA GLU A 72 -0.94 -17.28 4.43
C GLU A 72 -0.18 -15.99 4.14
N ASP A 73 -0.30 -15.46 2.92
CA ASP A 73 0.29 -14.18 2.54
C ASP A 73 -0.21 -13.03 3.43
N ARG A 74 -1.52 -12.97 3.69
CA ARG A 74 -2.12 -11.96 4.57
C ARG A 74 -1.63 -12.07 5.99
N LYS A 75 -1.52 -13.30 6.52
CA LYS A 75 -0.97 -13.54 7.86
C LYS A 75 0.48 -13.10 7.94
N LEU A 76 1.29 -13.36 6.91
CA LEU A 76 2.70 -12.95 6.88
C LEU A 76 2.84 -11.43 6.92
N VAL A 77 2.02 -10.70 6.16
CA VAL A 77 2.00 -9.23 6.19
C VAL A 77 1.55 -8.71 7.55
N ALA A 78 0.44 -9.23 8.10
CA ALA A 78 -0.03 -8.80 9.41
C ALA A 78 1.02 -9.08 10.50
N LYS A 79 1.63 -10.27 10.49
CA LYS A 79 2.70 -10.64 11.41
C LYS A 79 3.91 -9.72 11.28
N TYR A 80 4.32 -9.39 10.05
CA TYR A 80 5.43 -8.49 9.78
C TYR A 80 5.26 -7.13 10.47
N VAL A 81 4.06 -6.56 10.40
CA VAL A 81 3.72 -5.28 11.06
C VAL A 81 3.66 -5.45 12.57
N ILE A 82 2.96 -6.48 13.06
CA ILE A 82 2.83 -6.75 14.51
C ILE A 82 4.18 -6.98 15.18
N ASP A 83 5.12 -7.67 14.52
CA ASP A 83 6.44 -7.96 15.07
C ASP A 83 7.36 -6.71 15.16
N ARG A 84 6.96 -5.58 14.53
CA ARG A 84 7.76 -4.34 14.43
C ARG A 84 7.14 -3.15 15.16
N GLU A 85 5.95 -3.32 15.72
CA GLU A 85 5.20 -2.29 16.41
C GLU A 85 5.13 -2.64 17.89
N ASP A 86 5.62 -1.75 18.74
CA ASP A 86 5.65 -1.94 20.19
C ASP A 86 4.34 -1.45 20.86
N ASP A 87 3.58 -0.59 20.17
CA ASP A 87 2.39 0.08 20.68
C ASP A 87 1.07 -0.58 20.24
N TYR A 88 -0.07 0.00 20.64
CA TYR A 88 -1.38 -0.47 20.22
C TYR A 88 -1.54 -0.39 18.70
N ILE A 89 -1.78 -1.55 18.09
CA ILE A 89 -2.05 -1.66 16.66
C ILE A 89 -3.54 -1.89 16.45
N ARG A 90 -4.17 -1.01 15.67
CA ARG A 90 -5.52 -1.26 15.16
C ARG A 90 -5.42 -2.13 13.92
N MET A 91 -5.96 -3.35 14.03
CA MET A 91 -6.10 -4.26 12.91
C MET A 91 -7.56 -4.32 12.47
N GLN A 92 -7.81 -4.06 11.18
CA GLN A 92 -9.11 -4.24 10.54
C GLN A 92 -9.08 -5.47 9.63
N TYR A 93 -10.22 -5.81 9.02
CA TYR A 93 -10.29 -7.00 8.17
C TYR A 93 -9.53 -6.88 6.83
N HIS A 94 -9.10 -5.68 6.44
CA HIS A 94 -8.50 -5.39 5.13
C HIS A 94 -7.17 -4.63 5.19
N HIS A 95 -6.90 -3.92 6.28
CA HIS A 95 -5.62 -3.27 6.56
C HIS A 95 -5.26 -3.36 8.04
N ILE A 96 -4.01 -3.04 8.34
CA ILE A 96 -3.45 -2.87 9.67
C ILE A 96 -2.72 -1.52 9.71
N ASP A 97 -2.88 -0.78 10.81
CA ASP A 97 -2.21 0.50 10.99
C ASP A 97 -0.72 0.24 11.30
N TYR A 98 0.17 1.00 10.69
CA TYR A 98 1.62 0.90 10.86
C TYR A 98 2.20 2.29 11.14
N HIS A 99 2.79 2.50 12.32
CA HIS A 99 3.15 3.82 12.84
C HIS A 99 4.62 4.17 12.62
N ILE A 100 5.26 3.56 11.63
CA ILE A 100 6.62 3.92 11.21
C ILE A 100 6.72 5.38 10.71
N PHE A 101 5.66 5.87 10.06
CA PHE A 101 5.47 7.25 9.60
C PHE A 101 4.10 7.75 10.08
N PRO A 102 3.78 9.05 9.90
CA PRO A 102 2.44 9.55 10.18
C PRO A 102 1.37 8.74 9.42
N ASP A 103 0.55 8.02 10.19
CA ASP A 103 -0.63 7.23 9.78
C ASP A 103 -0.46 6.46 8.45
N VAL A 104 0.33 5.37 8.46
CA VAL A 104 0.39 4.41 7.33
C VAL A 104 -0.66 3.31 7.53
N GLU A 105 -1.44 3.03 6.48
CA GLU A 105 -2.38 1.91 6.43
C GLU A 105 -1.83 0.82 5.51
N VAL A 106 -1.47 -0.33 6.09
CA VAL A 106 -0.94 -1.49 5.35
C VAL A 106 -2.07 -2.43 4.95
N TYR A 107 -2.44 -2.42 3.66
CA TYR A 107 -3.48 -3.24 3.06
C TYR A 107 -2.95 -4.62 2.69
N PHE A 108 -3.56 -5.65 3.26
CA PHE A 108 -3.36 -7.05 2.85
C PHE A 108 -4.59 -7.59 2.07
N CYS A 109 -5.66 -6.79 1.96
CA CYS A 109 -6.80 -7.04 1.08
C CYS A 109 -7.17 -5.75 0.32
N LEU A 110 -7.03 -5.76 -1.02
CA LEU A 110 -7.30 -4.59 -1.87
C LEU A 110 -8.77 -4.16 -1.85
N ILE A 111 -9.69 -5.12 -1.79
CA ILE A 111 -11.13 -4.87 -1.84
C ILE A 111 -11.88 -6.06 -1.25
N VAL A 112 -12.96 -5.77 -0.54
CA VAL A 112 -13.90 -6.78 -0.04
C VAL A 112 -15.30 -6.46 -0.53
N LEU A 113 -15.96 -7.45 -1.10
CA LEU A 113 -17.35 -7.33 -1.52
C LEU A 113 -18.28 -7.95 -0.47
N PHE A 114 -19.40 -7.30 -0.19
CA PHE A 114 -20.41 -7.83 0.74
C PHE A 114 -21.11 -9.10 0.24
N ASN A 115 -21.14 -9.33 -1.08
CA ASN A 115 -21.68 -10.56 -1.64
C ASN A 115 -20.63 -11.68 -1.60
N TYR A 116 -20.88 -12.70 -0.79
CA TYR A 116 -19.96 -13.83 -0.58
C TYR A 116 -19.42 -14.44 -1.87
N ARG A 117 -20.29 -14.88 -2.79
CA ARG A 117 -19.87 -15.55 -4.03
C ARG A 117 -19.05 -14.65 -4.95
N LYS A 118 -19.42 -13.38 -5.05
CA LYS A 118 -18.66 -12.39 -5.83
C LYS A 118 -17.31 -12.08 -5.18
N ASN A 119 -17.28 -11.97 -3.85
CA ASN A 119 -16.06 -11.74 -3.10
C ASN A 119 -15.10 -12.92 -3.28
N GLU A 120 -15.55 -14.15 -3.04
CA GLU A 120 -14.76 -15.37 -3.22
C GLU A 120 -14.17 -15.44 -4.63
N ARG A 121 -14.99 -15.22 -5.67
CA ARG A 121 -14.51 -15.18 -7.06
C ARG A 121 -13.43 -14.11 -7.27
N LEU A 122 -13.60 -12.93 -6.68
CA LEU A 122 -12.66 -11.83 -6.80
C LEU A 122 -11.35 -12.13 -6.07
N GLN A 123 -11.42 -12.59 -4.82
CA GLN A 123 -10.26 -12.98 -4.02
C GLN A 123 -9.46 -14.10 -4.70
N ASN A 124 -10.14 -15.09 -5.28
CA ASN A 124 -9.48 -16.17 -6.01
C ASN A 124 -8.74 -15.69 -7.26
N LYS A 125 -9.27 -14.68 -7.97
CA LYS A 125 -8.57 -14.06 -9.10
C LYS A 125 -7.30 -13.32 -8.68
N PHE A 126 -7.34 -12.63 -7.54
CA PHE A 126 -6.14 -12.03 -6.97
C PHE A 126 -5.13 -13.10 -6.55
N GLY A 127 -5.57 -14.20 -5.95
CA GLY A 127 -4.71 -15.33 -5.62
C GLY A 127 -4.03 -15.98 -6.83
N SER A 128 -4.74 -16.13 -7.97
CA SER A 128 -4.22 -16.84 -9.15
C SER A 128 -3.48 -15.95 -10.15
N GLY A 129 -3.81 -14.66 -10.25
CA GLY A 129 -3.22 -13.74 -11.22
C GLY A 129 -1.79 -13.29 -10.88
N MET A 130 -1.37 -13.46 -9.63
CA MET A 130 -0.07 -12.96 -9.14
C MET A 130 1.10 -13.92 -9.44
N ASP A 131 0.82 -15.18 -9.75
CA ASP A 131 1.82 -16.16 -10.21
C ASP A 131 2.18 -16.01 -11.70
N GLY A 132 1.38 -15.26 -12.46
CA GLY A 132 1.53 -15.09 -13.91
C GLY A 132 2.74 -14.26 -14.36
N ASN A 133 3.48 -13.66 -13.42
CA ASN A 133 4.64 -12.81 -13.75
C ASN A 133 5.97 -13.56 -13.90
N LYS A 134 5.98 -14.90 -13.83
CA LYS A 134 7.20 -15.71 -14.04
C LYS A 134 7.69 -15.76 -15.50
N ASN A 135 6.94 -15.21 -16.47
CA ASN A 135 7.23 -15.33 -17.90
C ASN A 135 7.58 -14.01 -18.65
N ARG A 136 7.75 -12.87 -17.97
CA ARG A 136 8.07 -11.60 -18.67
C ARG A 136 9.55 -11.38 -19.00
N ASN A 137 10.47 -12.27 -18.62
CA ASN A 137 11.90 -12.16 -18.97
C ASN A 137 12.26 -12.80 -20.33
N LYS A 138 11.32 -12.90 -21.28
CA LYS A 138 11.57 -13.51 -22.61
C LYS A 138 11.49 -12.54 -23.79
N PHE A 139 11.38 -11.23 -23.55
CA PHE A 139 11.28 -10.23 -24.62
C PHE A 139 12.35 -9.13 -24.54
N ASP A 140 13.50 -9.43 -23.92
CA ASP A 140 14.72 -8.61 -24.04
C ASP A 140 15.92 -9.54 -24.34
N GLN A 141 15.97 -10.09 -25.55
CA GLN A 141 17.18 -10.60 -26.24
C GLN A 141 17.06 -10.31 -27.73
#